data_AF-A0A841D3U4-F1
#
_entry.id   AF-A0A841D3U4-F1
#
_cell.length_a   1.000
_cell.length_b   1.000
_cell.length_c   1.000
_cell.angle_alpha   90.00
_cell.angle_beta   90.00
_cell.angle_gamma   90.00
#
_symmetry.space_group_name_H-M   'P 1'
#
loop_
_entity.id
_entity.type
_entity.pdbx_description
1 polymer ?
#
loop_
_entity_poly.entity_id
_entity_poly.type
_entity_poly.pdbx_seq_one_letter_code
_entity_poly.pdbx_strand_id
1 'polypeptide(L)'
;MTESPFSEVLKNSTWGEHASAEDESYLKALMAGRLSREAYGEMVAQHYFAYVALDGASRSLAGDPVAAPFVFPELYREEALVRDLEAIYGSGWAGRIEPSKPTRTLVARIEQVSSWPGGYIAHHYTRYMGDLSGGQFIRMELEKIYGYGTGGGVDFYRFDAVGSLPRFKNEYRARLDALPVDEAEKQRIIRETKLAYQLNTEVLTELGRVARAEVAA
;
A
#
# COMPACT_ATOMS: atom_id res chain seq x y z
N MET A 1 -22.61 23.64 -14.30
CA MET A 1 -22.25 22.86 -13.10
C MET A 1 -20.80 22.49 -13.27
N THR A 2 -19.90 22.94 -12.40
CA THR A 2 -18.51 22.49 -12.42
C THR A 2 -18.48 21.02 -12.01
N GLU A 3 -18.03 20.16 -12.90
CA GLU A 3 -17.78 18.75 -12.62
C GLU A 3 -16.76 18.64 -11.48
N SER A 4 -17.00 17.72 -10.54
CA SER A 4 -16.07 17.52 -9.41
C SER A 4 -14.69 17.09 -9.92
N PRO A 5 -13.59 17.56 -9.30
CA PRO A 5 -12.24 17.11 -9.65
C PRO A 5 -12.12 15.57 -9.58
N PHE A 6 -11.38 14.97 -10.52
CA PHE A 6 -11.27 13.51 -10.61
C PHE A 6 -10.71 12.88 -9.32
N SER A 7 -9.79 13.58 -8.65
CA SER A 7 -9.25 13.16 -7.35
C SER A 7 -10.30 13.08 -6.26
N GLU A 8 -11.30 13.98 -6.25
CA GLU A 8 -12.44 13.93 -5.32
C GLU A 8 -13.38 12.78 -5.67
N VAL A 9 -13.66 12.57 -6.96
CA VAL A 9 -14.47 11.45 -7.43
C VAL A 9 -13.84 10.13 -7.01
N LEU A 10 -12.54 9.94 -7.23
CA LEU A 10 -11.80 8.75 -6.80
C LEU A 10 -11.91 8.53 -5.29
N LYS A 11 -11.58 9.56 -4.49
CA LYS A 11 -11.67 9.48 -3.02
C LYS A 11 -13.08 9.11 -2.54
N ASN A 12 -14.12 9.71 -3.11
CA ASN A 12 -15.50 9.44 -2.71
C ASN A 12 -15.96 8.05 -3.17
N SER A 13 -15.47 7.58 -4.32
CA SER A 13 -15.81 6.27 -4.87
C SER A 13 -15.26 5.11 -4.05
N THR A 14 -14.19 5.33 -3.29
CA THR A 14 -13.53 4.31 -2.45
C THR A 14 -13.85 4.46 -0.96
N TRP A 15 -14.64 5.46 -0.58
CA TRP A 15 -14.98 5.74 0.82
C TRP A 15 -15.66 4.55 1.52
N GLY A 16 -16.51 3.81 0.81
CA GLY A 16 -17.19 2.62 1.33
C GLY A 16 -16.30 1.38 1.48
N GLU A 17 -15.17 1.34 0.79
CA GLU A 17 -14.23 0.20 0.81
C GLU A 17 -13.25 0.27 1.99
N HIS A 18 -13.17 1.41 2.68
CA HIS A 18 -12.28 1.60 3.84
C HIS A 18 -12.68 0.82 5.11
N ALA A 19 -13.79 0.08 5.11
CA ALA A 19 -14.45 -0.40 6.33
C ALA A 19 -14.88 -1.87 6.28
N SER A 20 -14.01 -2.79 5.83
CA SER A 20 -14.22 -4.21 6.17
C SER A 20 -13.93 -4.43 7.65
N ALA A 21 -14.90 -4.99 8.38
CA ALA A 21 -14.78 -5.24 9.81
C ALA A 21 -13.61 -6.19 10.17
N GLU A 22 -13.23 -7.10 9.27
CA GLU A 22 -12.12 -8.04 9.50
C GLU A 22 -10.75 -7.38 9.36
N ASP A 23 -10.57 -6.49 8.38
CA ASP A 23 -9.37 -5.67 8.19
C ASP A 23 -9.14 -4.76 9.40
N GLU A 24 -10.19 -4.02 9.79
CA GLU A 24 -10.16 -3.20 10.99
C GLU A 24 -9.76 -4.02 12.23
N SER A 25 -10.12 -5.30 12.31
CA SER A 25 -9.79 -6.13 13.48
C SER A 25 -8.30 -6.44 13.59
N TYR A 26 -7.60 -6.72 12.48
CA TYR A 26 -6.17 -7.02 12.50
C TYR A 26 -5.36 -5.77 12.82
N LEU A 27 -5.61 -4.67 12.10
CA LEU A 27 -4.91 -3.40 12.36
C LEU A 27 -5.21 -2.84 13.75
N LYS A 28 -6.44 -2.96 14.26
CA LYS A 28 -6.76 -2.58 15.65
C LYS A 28 -6.03 -3.45 16.67
N ALA A 29 -5.93 -4.76 16.44
CA ALA A 29 -5.19 -5.66 17.34
C ALA A 29 -3.69 -5.34 17.33
N LEU A 30 -3.12 -5.10 16.15
CA LEU A 30 -1.73 -4.68 15.96
C LEU A 30 -1.45 -3.38 16.72
N MET A 31 -2.25 -2.34 16.47
CA MET A 31 -2.11 -1.03 17.09
C MET A 31 -2.41 -1.01 18.60
N ALA A 32 -3.11 -2.03 19.11
CA ALA A 32 -3.34 -2.22 20.54
C ALA A 32 -2.24 -3.07 21.22
N GLY A 33 -1.18 -3.43 20.51
CA GLY A 33 -0.08 -4.26 21.02
C GLY A 33 -0.47 -5.69 21.36
N ARG A 34 -1.54 -6.20 20.73
CA ARG A 34 -2.05 -7.57 20.99
C ARG A 34 -1.49 -8.61 20.04
N LEU A 35 -0.74 -8.20 19.03
CA LEU A 35 -0.09 -9.10 18.08
C LEU A 35 1.40 -9.23 18.40
N SER A 36 1.97 -10.40 18.14
CA SER A 36 3.41 -10.64 18.28
C SER A 36 4.21 -9.89 17.22
N ARG A 37 5.53 -9.84 17.42
CA ARG A 37 6.47 -9.29 16.44
C ARG A 37 6.42 -10.09 15.14
N GLU A 38 6.27 -11.41 15.26
CA GLU A 38 6.15 -12.35 14.15
C GLU A 38 4.87 -12.10 13.35
N ALA A 39 3.73 -11.91 14.03
CA ALA A 39 2.47 -11.59 13.36
C ALA A 39 2.55 -10.26 12.60
N TYR A 40 3.20 -9.23 13.16
CA TYR A 40 3.50 -8.00 12.43
C TYR A 40 4.43 -8.25 11.22
N GLY A 41 5.45 -9.09 11.39
CA GLY A 41 6.35 -9.52 10.32
C GLY A 41 5.63 -10.15 9.13
N GLU A 42 4.57 -10.93 9.37
CA GLU A 42 3.75 -11.50 8.29
C GLU A 42 3.10 -10.40 7.46
N MET A 43 2.60 -9.33 8.09
CA MET A 43 2.08 -8.17 7.38
C MET A 43 3.17 -7.47 6.57
N VAL A 44 4.36 -7.27 7.13
CA VAL A 44 5.50 -6.66 6.41
C VAL A 44 5.89 -7.52 5.20
N ALA A 45 5.88 -8.85 5.34
CA ALA A 45 6.15 -9.80 4.27
C ALA A 45 5.15 -9.67 3.11
N GLN A 46 3.85 -9.59 3.42
CA GLN A 46 2.83 -9.41 2.37
C GLN A 46 2.97 -8.07 1.65
N HIS A 47 3.32 -7.00 2.38
CA HIS A 47 3.64 -5.71 1.78
C HIS A 47 4.87 -5.81 0.86
N TYR A 48 5.95 -6.48 1.27
CA TYR A 48 7.14 -6.65 0.45
C TYR A 48 6.81 -7.16 -0.96
N PHE A 49 6.03 -8.23 -1.08
CA PHE A 49 5.65 -8.75 -2.39
C PHE A 49 4.80 -7.77 -3.22
N ALA A 50 3.83 -7.09 -2.58
CA ALA A 50 2.99 -6.11 -3.27
C ALA A 50 3.79 -4.90 -3.79
N TYR A 51 4.73 -4.37 -2.98
CA TYR A 51 5.54 -3.22 -3.38
C TYR A 51 6.65 -3.59 -4.36
N VAL A 52 7.22 -4.79 -4.32
CA VAL A 52 8.15 -5.24 -5.39
C VAL A 52 7.44 -5.20 -6.76
N ALA A 53 6.21 -5.69 -6.83
CA ALA A 53 5.41 -5.65 -8.06
C ALA A 53 5.07 -4.21 -8.46
N LEU A 54 4.62 -3.38 -7.52
CA LEU A 54 4.19 -2.01 -7.78
C LEU A 54 5.36 -1.07 -8.14
N ASP A 55 6.46 -1.13 -7.40
CA ASP A 55 7.70 -0.38 -7.67
C ASP A 55 8.30 -0.83 -9.01
N GLY A 56 8.22 -2.14 -9.34
CA GLY A 56 8.60 -2.69 -10.64
C GLY A 56 7.78 -2.13 -11.79
N ALA A 57 6.45 -2.11 -11.67
CA ALA A 57 5.55 -1.50 -12.65
C ALA A 57 5.85 0.00 -12.82
N SER A 58 6.07 0.73 -11.72
CA SER A 58 6.45 2.14 -11.73
C SER A 58 7.70 2.38 -12.57
N ARG A 59 8.76 1.61 -12.36
CA ARG A 59 10.01 1.70 -13.14
C ARG A 59 9.79 1.45 -14.63
N SER A 60 8.95 0.46 -14.98
CA SER A 60 8.65 0.13 -16.38
C SER A 60 7.86 1.24 -17.12
N LEU A 61 7.10 2.05 -16.37
CA LEU A 61 6.23 3.10 -16.91
C LEU A 61 6.85 4.50 -16.87
N ALA A 62 8.12 4.63 -16.48
CA ALA A 62 8.80 5.92 -16.36
C ALA A 62 8.85 6.73 -17.69
N GLY A 63 8.71 6.06 -18.84
CA GLY A 63 8.63 6.70 -20.16
C GLY A 63 7.22 6.89 -20.72
N ASP A 64 6.18 6.41 -20.03
CA ASP A 64 4.80 6.50 -20.52
C ASP A 64 4.21 7.90 -20.27
N PRO A 65 3.59 8.57 -21.28
CA PRO A 65 3.14 9.95 -21.14
C PRO A 65 2.02 10.16 -20.12
N VAL A 66 1.25 9.11 -19.78
CA VAL A 66 0.15 9.18 -18.82
C VAL A 66 0.62 8.75 -17.44
N ALA A 67 1.44 7.71 -17.33
CA ALA A 67 1.91 7.16 -16.05
C ALA A 67 3.19 7.82 -15.51
N ALA A 68 4.07 8.38 -16.34
CA ALA A 68 5.32 9.01 -15.88
C ALA A 68 5.11 10.13 -14.83
N PRO A 69 4.06 10.97 -14.91
CA PRO A 69 3.72 11.90 -13.83
C PRO A 69 3.32 11.23 -12.51
N PHE A 70 3.20 9.91 -12.45
CA PHE A 70 2.93 9.16 -11.23
C PHE A 70 4.08 8.23 -10.86
N VAL A 71 5.24 8.37 -11.50
CA VAL A 71 6.46 7.67 -11.12
C VAL A 71 7.26 8.54 -10.17
N PHE A 72 7.29 8.14 -8.90
CA PHE A 72 7.97 8.84 -7.82
C PHE A 72 8.98 7.89 -7.16
N PRO A 73 10.24 7.87 -7.59
CA PRO A 73 11.26 7.02 -6.99
C PRO A 73 11.42 7.22 -5.47
N GLU A 74 11.15 8.44 -4.97
CA GLU A 74 11.14 8.77 -3.54
C GLU A 74 10.07 8.03 -2.72
N LEU A 75 9.07 7.44 -3.39
CA LEU A 75 8.05 6.62 -2.75
C LEU A 75 8.42 5.13 -2.69
N TYR A 76 9.39 4.64 -3.45
CA TYR A 76 9.72 3.21 -3.47
C TYR A 76 9.95 2.65 -2.08
N ARG A 77 9.36 1.48 -1.81
CA ARG A 77 9.31 0.87 -0.47
C ARG A 77 10.10 -0.42 -0.40
N GLU A 78 10.50 -0.99 -1.54
CA GLU A 78 11.26 -2.24 -1.62
C GLU A 78 12.44 -2.28 -0.63
N GLU A 79 13.35 -1.31 -0.69
CA GLU A 79 14.52 -1.28 0.22
C GLU A 79 14.16 -1.09 1.70
N ALA A 80 13.10 -0.31 1.98
CA ALA A 80 12.63 -0.10 3.35
C ALA A 80 12.02 -1.38 3.93
N LEU A 81 11.25 -2.11 3.12
CA LEU A 81 10.66 -3.39 3.49
C LEU A 81 11.73 -4.48 3.69
N VAL A 82 12.80 -4.48 2.89
CA VAL A 82 13.96 -5.37 3.12
C VAL A 82 14.59 -5.10 4.49
N ARG A 83 14.87 -3.84 4.83
CA ARG A 83 15.41 -3.50 6.16
C ARG A 83 14.46 -3.89 7.29
N ASP A 84 13.16 -3.73 7.08
CA ASP A 84 12.15 -4.13 8.06
C ASP A 84 12.14 -5.65 8.28
N LEU A 85 12.18 -6.43 7.20
CA LEU A 85 12.24 -7.89 7.26
C LEU A 85 13.54 -8.41 7.88
N GLU A 86 14.68 -7.78 7.56
CA GLU A 86 15.96 -8.09 8.19
C GLU A 86 15.95 -7.80 9.68
N ALA A 87 15.36 -6.68 10.11
CA ALA A 87 15.23 -6.40 11.53
C ALA A 87 14.36 -7.46 12.21
N ILE A 88 13.22 -7.81 11.62
CA ILE A 88 12.21 -8.72 12.20
C ILE A 88 12.69 -10.17 12.25
N TYR A 89 13.16 -10.72 11.13
CA TYR A 89 13.47 -12.14 10.97
C TYR A 89 14.97 -12.45 10.87
N GLY A 90 15.84 -11.43 10.85
CA GLY A 90 17.28 -11.58 10.66
C GLY A 90 17.69 -11.74 9.19
N SER A 91 18.97 -11.99 8.94
CA SER A 91 19.55 -12.10 7.58
C SER A 91 18.98 -13.26 6.74
N GLY A 92 18.31 -14.23 7.38
CA GLY A 92 17.62 -15.33 6.71
C GLY A 92 16.16 -15.05 6.31
N TRP A 93 15.70 -13.80 6.44
CA TRP A 93 14.28 -13.43 6.25
C TRP A 93 13.69 -13.91 4.92
N ALA A 94 14.46 -13.92 3.84
CA ALA A 94 13.97 -14.30 2.51
C ALA A 94 13.47 -15.75 2.47
N GLY A 95 14.05 -16.66 3.26
CA GLY A 95 13.59 -18.04 3.41
C GLY A 95 12.47 -18.24 4.44
N ARG A 96 12.01 -17.15 5.07
CA ARG A 96 10.97 -17.16 6.11
C ARG A 96 9.63 -16.65 5.62
N ILE A 97 9.60 -16.01 4.46
CA ILE A 97 8.40 -15.36 3.94
C ILE A 97 7.89 -16.03 2.67
N GLU A 98 6.58 -16.09 2.53
CA GLU A 98 5.92 -16.48 1.29
C GLU A 98 4.67 -15.60 1.08
N PRO A 99 4.30 -15.29 -0.17
CA PRO A 99 3.07 -14.57 -0.41
C PRO A 99 1.88 -15.47 -0.10
N SER A 100 0.90 -14.97 0.64
CA SER A 100 -0.38 -15.64 0.82
C SER A 100 -1.13 -15.77 -0.52
N LYS A 101 -2.22 -16.54 -0.55
CA LYS A 101 -3.06 -16.62 -1.75
C LYS A 101 -3.62 -15.24 -2.15
N PRO A 102 -4.23 -14.44 -1.25
CA PRO A 102 -4.63 -13.06 -1.57
C PRO A 102 -3.48 -12.18 -2.07
N THR A 103 -2.29 -12.28 -1.46
CA THR A 103 -1.12 -11.51 -1.90
C THR A 103 -0.69 -11.88 -3.31
N ARG A 104 -0.68 -13.17 -3.66
CA ARG A 104 -0.43 -13.62 -5.04
C ARG A 104 -1.47 -13.05 -6.02
N THR A 105 -2.75 -13.01 -5.64
CA THR A 105 -3.80 -12.41 -6.47
C THR A 105 -3.57 -10.91 -6.67
N LEU A 106 -3.22 -10.18 -5.61
CA LEU A 106 -2.89 -8.75 -5.68
C LEU A 106 -1.69 -8.49 -6.61
N VAL A 107 -0.59 -9.22 -6.41
CA VAL A 107 0.62 -9.13 -7.25
C VAL A 107 0.31 -9.42 -8.71
N ALA A 108 -0.39 -10.53 -8.99
CA ALA A 108 -0.77 -10.89 -10.35
C ALA A 108 -1.66 -9.81 -10.99
N ARG A 109 -2.54 -9.15 -10.22
CA ARG A 109 -3.36 -8.06 -10.74
C ARG A 109 -2.52 -6.83 -11.07
N ILE A 110 -1.60 -6.43 -10.20
CA ILE A 110 -0.66 -5.32 -10.44
C ILE A 110 0.14 -5.58 -11.73
N GLU A 111 0.67 -6.78 -11.89
CA GLU A 111 1.41 -7.19 -13.09
C GLU A 111 0.51 -7.18 -14.34
N GLN A 112 -0.72 -7.68 -14.24
CA GLN A 112 -1.67 -7.69 -15.36
C GLN A 112 -2.02 -6.29 -15.85
N VAL A 113 -2.11 -5.31 -14.95
CA VAL A 113 -2.43 -3.91 -15.32
C VAL A 113 -1.20 -3.04 -15.52
N SER A 114 0.02 -3.58 -15.40
CA SER A 114 1.27 -2.83 -15.50
C SER A 114 1.50 -2.19 -16.87
N SER A 115 0.94 -2.74 -17.95
CA SER A 115 1.00 -2.14 -19.30
C SER A 115 -0.13 -1.14 -19.55
N TRP A 116 -1.00 -0.91 -18.57
CA TRP A 116 -2.13 0.01 -18.66
C TRP A 116 -1.92 1.18 -17.66
N PRO A 117 -1.58 2.39 -18.15
CA PRO A 117 -1.25 3.53 -17.28
C PRO A 117 -2.30 3.83 -16.21
N GLY A 118 -3.58 3.83 -16.59
CA GLY A 118 -4.68 4.05 -15.66
C GLY A 118 -4.79 2.97 -14.58
N GLY A 119 -4.48 1.72 -14.92
CA GLY A 119 -4.47 0.61 -13.97
C GLY A 119 -3.32 0.71 -12.97
N TYR A 120 -2.12 1.06 -13.44
CA TYR A 120 -1.00 1.39 -12.55
C TYR A 120 -1.36 2.54 -11.59
N ILE A 121 -1.89 3.65 -12.11
CA ILE A 121 -2.28 4.82 -11.29
C ILE A 121 -3.30 4.42 -10.22
N ALA A 122 -4.24 3.52 -10.55
CA ALA A 122 -5.23 3.03 -9.60
C ALA A 122 -4.59 2.30 -8.39
N HIS A 123 -3.68 1.35 -8.62
CA HIS A 123 -2.99 0.63 -7.54
C HIS A 123 -2.00 1.52 -6.79
N HIS A 124 -1.26 2.37 -7.50
CA HIS A 124 -0.34 3.34 -6.93
C HIS A 124 -1.07 4.32 -5.99
N TYR A 125 -2.21 4.86 -6.43
CA TYR A 125 -3.07 5.73 -5.62
C TYR A 125 -3.53 5.01 -4.35
N THR A 126 -4.09 3.80 -4.47
CA THR A 126 -4.64 3.04 -3.33
C THR A 126 -3.59 2.80 -2.26
N ARG A 127 -2.38 2.39 -2.64
CA ARG A 127 -1.29 2.08 -1.71
C ARG A 127 -0.69 3.36 -1.10
N TYR A 128 -0.03 4.18 -1.91
CA TYR A 128 0.78 5.28 -1.38
C TYR A 128 -0.05 6.40 -0.74
N MET A 129 -1.23 6.73 -1.27
CA MET A 129 -2.04 7.77 -0.62
C MET A 129 -2.58 7.32 0.74
N GLY A 130 -2.78 6.01 0.91
CA GLY A 130 -3.07 5.39 2.20
C GLY A 130 -1.89 5.51 3.16
N ASP A 131 -0.70 5.09 2.73
CA ASP A 131 0.52 5.11 3.56
C ASP A 131 0.87 6.52 4.04
N LEU A 132 0.74 7.52 3.15
CA LEU A 132 1.04 8.94 3.45
C LEU A 132 -0.04 9.61 4.32
N SER A 133 -1.13 8.92 4.63
CA SER A 133 -2.24 9.44 5.44
C SER A 133 -2.29 8.82 6.84
N GLY A 134 -2.18 7.49 6.94
CA GLY A 134 -2.21 6.77 8.22
C GLY A 134 -0.85 6.29 8.74
N GLY A 135 0.14 6.13 7.85
CA GLY A 135 1.38 5.42 8.15
C GLY A 135 2.22 6.06 9.27
N GLN A 136 2.16 7.39 9.43
CA GLN A 136 2.90 8.07 10.50
C GLN A 136 2.38 7.69 11.89
N PHE A 137 1.06 7.56 12.04
CA PHE A 137 0.47 7.13 13.31
C PHE A 137 0.80 5.66 13.59
N ILE A 138 0.72 4.80 12.57
CA ILE A 138 1.10 3.38 12.67
C ILE A 138 2.55 3.25 13.11
N ARG A 139 3.48 3.95 12.45
CA ARG A 139 4.91 3.96 12.82
C ARG A 139 5.11 4.26 14.31
N MET A 140 4.57 5.39 14.78
CA MET A 140 4.78 5.84 16.16
C MET A 140 4.28 4.83 17.19
N GLU A 141 3.22 4.07 16.87
CA GLU A 141 2.69 3.07 17.80
C GLU A 141 3.52 1.78 17.76
N LEU A 142 3.93 1.33 16.58
CA LEU A 142 4.78 0.14 16.43
C LEU A 142 6.18 0.34 17.04
N GLU A 143 6.74 1.55 16.97
CA GLU A 143 7.98 1.93 17.66
C GLU A 143 7.85 1.71 19.17
N LYS A 144 6.71 2.06 19.77
CA LYS A 144 6.46 1.86 21.21
C LYS A 144 6.21 0.40 21.56
N ILE A 145 5.40 -0.30 20.77
CA ILE A 145 4.97 -1.67 21.05
C ILE A 145 6.14 -2.65 20.93
N TYR A 146 6.94 -2.54 19.87
CA TYR A 146 7.99 -3.51 19.54
C TYR A 146 9.41 -2.98 19.78
N GLY A 147 9.56 -1.71 20.20
CA GLY A 147 10.86 -1.11 20.49
C GLY A 147 11.70 -0.78 19.25
N TYR A 148 11.07 -0.57 18.09
CA TYR A 148 11.79 -0.21 16.86
C TYR A 148 12.29 1.23 16.87
N GLY A 149 13.39 1.44 16.13
CA GLY A 149 14.01 2.75 15.93
C GLY A 149 14.14 3.09 14.45
N THR A 150 15.20 3.81 14.10
CA THR A 150 15.61 3.99 12.70
C THR A 150 16.51 2.82 12.28
N GLY A 151 16.39 2.40 11.01
CA GLY A 151 17.22 1.33 10.44
C GLY A 151 16.58 -0.05 10.47
N GLY A 152 15.25 -0.13 10.55
CA GLY A 152 14.49 -1.37 10.38
C GLY A 152 13.38 -1.59 11.40
N GLY A 153 12.37 -2.33 10.97
CA GLY A 153 11.18 -2.74 11.69
C GLY A 153 9.98 -1.83 11.45
N VAL A 154 10.17 -0.60 10.99
CA VAL A 154 9.11 0.36 10.66
C VAL A 154 9.50 1.36 9.56
N ASP A 155 10.62 1.12 8.85
CA ASP A 155 11.16 2.02 7.82
C ASP A 155 10.20 2.15 6.62
N PHE A 156 9.35 1.16 6.36
CA PHE A 156 8.26 1.23 5.39
C PHE A 156 7.45 2.53 5.51
N TYR A 157 7.18 2.96 6.74
CA TYR A 157 6.40 4.15 7.06
C TYR A 157 7.20 5.46 7.04
N ARG A 158 8.50 5.44 6.74
CA ARG A 158 9.36 6.64 6.68
C ARG A 158 9.49 7.17 5.26
N PHE A 159 8.93 8.36 5.00
CA PHE A 159 8.92 9.01 3.70
C PHE A 159 9.80 10.28 3.70
N ASP A 160 10.98 10.20 4.28
CA ASP A 160 11.84 11.37 4.51
C ASP A 160 12.24 12.08 3.20
N ALA A 161 12.41 11.32 2.11
CA ALA A 161 12.73 11.82 0.78
C ALA A 161 11.59 12.65 0.13
N VAL A 162 10.33 12.46 0.56
CA VAL A 162 9.16 13.16 0.02
C VAL A 162 9.07 14.61 0.55
N GLY A 163 9.67 14.88 1.71
CA GLY A 163 9.57 16.16 2.40
C GLY A 163 8.16 16.41 2.95
N SER A 164 7.47 17.44 2.48
CA SER A 164 6.15 17.82 3.01
C SER A 164 5.03 16.90 2.51
N LEU A 165 4.58 15.95 3.35
CA LEU A 165 3.49 15.03 3.00
C LEU A 165 2.19 15.72 2.58
N PRO A 166 1.72 16.81 3.24
CA PRO A 166 0.53 17.53 2.78
C PRO A 166 0.71 18.13 1.38
N ARG A 167 1.88 18.73 1.11
CA ARG A 167 2.19 19.30 -0.21
C ARG A 167 2.21 18.22 -1.28
N PHE A 168 2.89 17.10 -1.01
CA PHE A 168 2.97 15.99 -1.95
C PHE A 168 1.58 15.41 -2.27
N LYS A 169 0.74 15.20 -1.25
CA LYS A 169 -0.63 14.70 -1.47
C LYS A 169 -1.49 15.68 -2.30
N ASN A 170 -1.30 16.98 -2.14
CA ASN A 170 -2.01 17.98 -2.95
C ASN A 170 -1.50 17.97 -4.40
N GLU A 171 -0.20 17.85 -4.60
CA GLU A 171 0.40 17.71 -5.93
C GLU A 171 -0.08 16.44 -6.64
N TYR A 172 -0.10 15.30 -5.93
CA TYR A 172 -0.62 14.05 -6.47
C TYR A 172 -2.07 14.19 -6.94
N ARG A 173 -2.93 14.84 -6.15
CA ARG A 173 -4.33 15.10 -6.52
C ARG A 173 -4.44 16.02 -7.73
N ALA A 174 -3.64 17.09 -7.80
CA ALA A 174 -3.61 17.96 -8.97
C ALA A 174 -3.20 17.21 -10.24
N ARG A 175 -2.29 16.23 -10.15
CA ARG A 175 -1.93 15.35 -11.28
C ARG A 175 -3.09 14.45 -11.70
N LEU A 176 -3.87 13.90 -10.76
CA LEU A 176 -5.10 13.17 -11.07
C LEU A 176 -6.13 14.05 -11.77
N ASP A 177 -6.32 15.28 -11.28
CA ASP A 177 -7.31 16.22 -11.85
C ASP A 177 -6.93 16.66 -13.28
N ALA A 178 -5.64 16.67 -13.60
CA ALA A 178 -5.10 17.02 -14.91
C ALA A 178 -4.86 15.81 -15.84
N LEU A 179 -5.31 14.60 -15.47
CA LEU A 179 -5.05 13.38 -16.22
C LEU A 179 -5.63 13.48 -17.66
N PRO A 180 -4.84 13.27 -18.72
CA PRO A 180 -5.26 13.50 -20.11
C PRO A 180 -6.02 12.28 -20.67
N VAL A 181 -7.12 11.91 -20.03
CA VAL A 181 -7.95 10.75 -20.39
C VAL A 181 -9.42 11.11 -20.50
N ASP A 182 -10.16 10.36 -21.31
CA ASP A 182 -11.60 10.55 -21.46
C ASP A 182 -12.39 10.01 -20.26
N GLU A 183 -13.70 10.27 -20.26
CA GLU A 183 -14.57 9.83 -19.17
C GLU A 183 -14.68 8.31 -19.07
N ALA A 184 -14.63 7.59 -20.19
CA ALA A 184 -14.69 6.13 -20.18
C ALA A 184 -13.47 5.52 -19.46
N GLU A 185 -12.30 6.10 -19.68
CA GLU A 185 -11.05 5.73 -19.05
C GLU A 185 -11.03 6.12 -17.56
N LYS A 186 -11.53 7.31 -17.18
CA LYS A 186 -11.73 7.67 -15.76
C LYS A 186 -12.61 6.66 -15.03
N GLN A 187 -13.73 6.25 -15.64
CA GLN A 187 -14.60 5.21 -15.06
C GLN A 187 -13.90 3.85 -14.94
N ARG A 188 -13.01 3.53 -15.89
CA ARG A 188 -12.19 2.31 -15.84
C ARG A 188 -11.18 2.36 -14.69
N ILE A 189 -10.52 3.50 -14.48
CA ILE A 189 -9.60 3.75 -13.35
C ILE A 189 -10.36 3.62 -12.03
N ILE A 190 -11.54 4.24 -11.89
CA ILE A 190 -12.37 4.15 -10.67
C ILE A 190 -12.68 2.69 -10.32
N ARG A 191 -13.08 1.87 -11.31
CA ARG A 191 -13.34 0.44 -11.09
C ARG A 191 -12.09 -0.31 -10.65
N GLU A 192 -10.94 0.00 -11.24
CA GLU A 192 -9.67 -0.61 -10.85
C GLU A 192 -9.24 -0.19 -9.44
N THR A 193 -9.46 1.07 -9.07
CA THR A 193 -9.14 1.55 -7.72
C THR A 193 -9.97 0.79 -6.68
N LYS A 194 -11.28 0.60 -6.92
CA LYS A 194 -12.13 -0.23 -6.05
C LYS A 194 -11.62 -1.67 -5.92
N LEU A 195 -11.23 -2.28 -7.04
CA LEU A 195 -10.64 -3.62 -7.04
C LEU A 195 -9.31 -3.65 -6.25
N ALA A 196 -8.46 -2.64 -6.41
CA ALA A 196 -7.22 -2.52 -5.65
C ALA A 196 -7.50 -2.44 -4.14
N TYR A 197 -8.51 -1.68 -3.70
CA TYR A 197 -8.93 -1.66 -2.30
C TYR A 197 -9.38 -3.05 -1.83
N GLN A 198 -10.28 -3.69 -2.57
CA GLN A 198 -10.77 -5.03 -2.24
C GLN A 198 -9.63 -6.03 -2.07
N LEU A 199 -8.68 -6.07 -3.02
CA LEU A 199 -7.54 -7.00 -2.97
C LEU A 199 -6.63 -6.74 -1.76
N ASN A 200 -6.43 -5.48 -1.37
CA ASN A 200 -5.68 -5.15 -0.15
C ASN A 200 -6.42 -5.58 1.12
N THR A 201 -7.74 -5.38 1.15
CA THR A 201 -8.58 -5.84 2.24
C THR A 201 -8.54 -7.37 2.36
N GLU A 202 -8.57 -8.12 1.26
CA GLU A 202 -8.46 -9.58 1.28
C GLU A 202 -7.13 -10.07 1.90
N VAL A 203 -6.01 -9.35 1.66
CA VAL A 203 -4.71 -9.62 2.30
C VAL A 203 -4.79 -9.42 3.81
N LEU A 204 -5.36 -8.29 4.26
CA LEU A 204 -5.49 -7.97 5.69
C LEU A 204 -6.48 -8.90 6.41
N THR A 205 -7.56 -9.27 5.75
CA THR A 205 -8.51 -10.28 6.24
C THR A 205 -7.81 -11.63 6.48
N GLU A 206 -6.97 -12.08 5.56
CA GLU A 206 -6.25 -13.34 5.71
C GLU A 206 -5.24 -13.30 6.86
N LEU A 207 -4.48 -12.21 6.99
CA LEU A 207 -3.62 -11.96 8.16
C LEU A 207 -4.41 -12.00 9.47
N GLY A 208 -5.61 -11.40 9.49
CA GLY A 208 -6.56 -11.47 10.60
C GLY A 208 -6.96 -12.89 10.98
N ARG A 209 -7.15 -13.79 10.01
CA ARG A 209 -7.47 -15.20 10.28
C ARG A 209 -6.28 -15.95 10.84
N VAL A 210 -5.10 -15.78 10.24
CA VAL A 210 -3.86 -16.44 10.68
C VAL A 210 -3.51 -16.04 12.12
N ALA A 211 -3.52 -14.74 12.43
CA ALA A 211 -3.21 -14.26 13.78
C ALA A 211 -4.19 -14.77 14.85
N ARG A 212 -5.48 -14.92 14.52
CA ARG A 212 -6.46 -15.51 15.46
C ARG A 212 -6.19 -16.99 15.71
N ALA A 213 -5.75 -17.73 14.71
CA ALA A 213 -5.39 -19.14 14.86
C ALA A 213 -4.16 -19.31 15.76
N GLU A 214 -3.18 -18.40 15.67
CA GLU A 214 -2.00 -18.39 16.55
C GLU A 214 -2.35 -18.11 18.02
N VAL A 215 -3.28 -17.18 18.29
CA VAL A 215 -3.70 -16.85 19.66
C VAL A 215 -4.56 -17.97 20.29
N ALA A 216 -5.22 -18.79 19.47
CA ALA A 216 -6.07 -19.89 19.92
C ALA A 216 -5.32 -21.23 20.11
N ALA A 217 -4.08 -21.32 19.63
CA ALA A 217 -3.22 -22.52 19.70
C ALA A 217 -2.30 -22.49 20.93
#